data_AF-A0A7S0PY46-F1
#
_entry.id   AF-A0A7S0PY46-F1
#
_cell.length_a   1.000
_cell.length_b   1.000
_cell.length_c   1.000
_cell.angle_alpha   90.00
_cell.angle_beta   90.00
_cell.angle_gamma   90.00
#
_symmetry.space_group_name_H-M   'P 1'
#
loop_
_entity.id
_entity.type
_entity.pdbx_description
1 polymer ?
#
loop_
_entity_poly.entity_id
_entity_poly.type
_entity_poly.pdbx_seq_one_letter_code
_entity_poly.pdbx_strand_id
1 'polypeptide(L)'
;EMRVLAPTEILPTSSDLDAVARLRQYSPSPHTYRFDSPPMLNAAEEQRGSSSPRRQRRRCPKGRQPNIEWRALQQHELREHPCFTALPPVDYVRLAGPQTFRWVRQDDPLWEELHEGVLTSRWLHGVLGLREPRAAKRLGLSRAMQNPEAMMHAFTYFLHATPNVGSAGRAGSSLCSAPDLEVQAAERLNGIQQAALREDDRLNPKRWPPTRVDHRAIRTRTSFPSDSLGKVRCRWGSAQEAAALAAVLEAIPGSEMEEIGLAMLDPARLPQSISSELREAALGGELPPIGASPDAMLRLCEGMPLEAVEVKNTCPFFTRSSEPGVLRAYVDYISADARGTIPMHEWRGPAEAIPAHYVPQVQLEMLVTGSRRNHFVSATASQGLNVLVMHRDDAYLSELLHFVRAFWRTVLSGTCPPPDMHWAEEQRFASFLDSTVALGKSAQKPLHVSRPWRREASAAASRLFLDPPSRVSTRPRPRASR
;
A
#
# COMPACT_ATOMS: atom_id res chain seq x y z
N GLU A 1 45.24 -17.27 20.62
CA GLU A 1 43.95 -17.92 20.94
C GLU A 1 42.99 -16.87 21.51
N MET A 2 42.08 -16.34 20.70
CA MET A 2 41.01 -15.45 21.17
C MET A 2 39.71 -16.24 21.18
N ARG A 3 39.22 -16.58 22.37
CA ARG A 3 37.89 -17.19 22.56
C ARG A 3 36.83 -16.11 22.41
N VAL A 4 35.99 -16.26 21.38
CA VAL A 4 34.73 -15.53 21.22
C VAL A 4 33.74 -16.10 22.26
N LEU A 5 33.29 -15.27 23.19
CA LEU A 5 32.21 -15.63 24.12
C LEU A 5 30.87 -15.55 23.40
N ALA A 6 30.05 -16.60 23.53
CA ALA A 6 28.70 -16.65 23.00
C ALA A 6 27.79 -15.59 23.66
N PRO A 7 26.77 -15.05 22.96
CA PRO A 7 25.86 -14.08 23.53
C PRO A 7 25.04 -14.71 24.64
N THR A 8 25.05 -14.10 25.82
CA THR A 8 24.18 -14.44 26.94
C THR A 8 22.72 -14.23 26.52
N GLU A 9 21.90 -15.27 26.61
CA GLU A 9 20.44 -15.19 26.44
C GLU A 9 19.86 -14.21 27.46
N ILE A 10 19.48 -13.02 27.00
CA ILE A 10 18.67 -12.11 27.80
C ILE A 10 17.22 -12.55 27.61
N LEU A 11 16.76 -13.41 28.51
CA LEU A 11 15.34 -13.79 28.59
C LEU A 11 14.50 -12.58 29.03
N PRO A 12 13.28 -12.42 28.50
CA PRO A 12 12.39 -11.33 28.87
C PRO A 12 12.07 -11.38 30.37
N THR A 13 12.04 -10.20 31.01
CA THR A 13 11.74 -10.09 32.44
C THR A 13 10.25 -10.33 32.70
N SER A 14 9.87 -10.70 33.94
CA SER A 14 8.44 -10.87 34.26
C SER A 14 7.63 -9.58 34.06
N SER A 15 8.29 -8.42 34.14
CA SER A 15 7.71 -7.10 33.83
C SER A 15 7.34 -6.97 32.35
N ASP A 16 8.17 -7.49 31.45
CA ASP A 16 7.92 -7.48 30.00
C ASP A 16 6.73 -8.39 29.65
N LEU A 17 6.63 -9.53 30.32
CA LEU A 17 5.52 -10.48 30.16
C LEU A 17 4.19 -9.96 30.76
N ASP A 18 4.24 -9.18 31.85
CA ASP A 18 3.06 -8.56 32.47
C ASP A 18 2.53 -7.34 31.69
N ALA A 19 3.37 -6.67 30.90
CA ALA A 19 2.93 -5.64 29.96
C ALA A 19 2.16 -6.27 28.78
N VAL A 20 2.62 -7.41 28.28
CA VAL A 20 1.97 -8.19 27.22
C VAL A 20 0.68 -8.88 27.72
N ALA A 21 0.65 -9.37 28.96
CA ALA A 21 -0.52 -10.01 29.54
C ALA A 21 -1.70 -9.04 29.75
N ARG A 22 -1.42 -7.75 30.03
CA ARG A 22 -2.46 -6.71 30.21
C ARG A 22 -3.20 -6.37 28.91
N LEU A 23 -2.63 -6.68 27.75
CA LEU A 23 -3.25 -6.44 26.43
C LEU A 23 -4.11 -7.62 25.94
N ARG A 24 -4.09 -8.77 26.62
CA ARG A 24 -4.76 -10.02 26.18
C ARG A 24 -6.17 -10.24 26.71
N GLN A 25 -6.84 -9.23 27.27
CA GLN A 25 -8.23 -9.38 27.75
C GLN A 25 -9.31 -9.42 26.64
N TYR A 26 -8.95 -9.34 25.35
CA TYR A 26 -9.92 -9.49 24.25
C TYR A 26 -9.38 -10.28 23.05
N SER A 27 -9.33 -11.61 23.15
CA SER A 27 -9.86 -12.53 22.11
C SER A 27 -9.49 -14.00 22.33
N PRO A 28 -10.37 -14.94 21.94
CA PRO A 28 -10.24 -16.36 22.24
C PRO A 28 -9.29 -17.12 21.31
N SER A 29 -8.64 -18.15 21.86
CA SER A 29 -7.76 -19.11 21.17
C SER A 29 -8.49 -20.01 20.15
N PRO A 30 -7.80 -20.50 19.11
CA PRO A 30 -8.36 -21.39 18.10
C PRO A 30 -8.26 -22.88 18.49
N HIS A 31 -9.29 -23.65 18.13
CA HIS A 31 -9.29 -25.11 18.26
C HIS A 31 -8.54 -25.79 17.10
N THR A 32 -7.83 -26.86 17.45
CA THR A 32 -7.05 -27.78 16.62
C THR A 32 -7.92 -28.76 15.82
N TYR A 33 -7.54 -29.08 14.56
CA TYR A 33 -8.01 -30.29 13.88
C TYR A 33 -6.96 -30.93 12.94
N ARG A 34 -7.01 -32.27 12.88
CA ARG A 34 -6.14 -33.23 12.19
C ARG A 34 -6.52 -33.48 10.72
N PHE A 35 -5.53 -34.07 10.02
CA PHE A 35 -5.29 -34.29 8.59
C PHE A 35 -6.24 -35.22 7.82
N ASP A 36 -6.27 -35.05 6.48
CA ASP A 36 -6.01 -36.12 5.48
C ASP A 36 -5.62 -35.53 4.09
N SER A 37 -4.83 -36.30 3.31
CA SER A 37 -4.05 -35.93 2.11
C SER A 37 -4.79 -36.11 0.76
N PRO A 38 -4.36 -35.44 -0.34
CA PRO A 38 -5.01 -35.51 -1.68
C PRO A 38 -4.21 -36.33 -2.72
N PRO A 39 -4.82 -36.72 -3.88
CA PRO A 39 -4.07 -37.21 -5.03
C PRO A 39 -3.80 -36.10 -6.08
N MET A 40 -2.67 -36.27 -6.77
CA MET A 40 -2.15 -35.43 -7.86
C MET A 40 -2.89 -35.66 -9.19
N LEU A 41 -2.76 -34.74 -10.15
CA LEU A 41 -2.62 -35.06 -11.59
C LEU A 41 -2.16 -33.86 -12.46
N ASN A 42 -1.63 -34.23 -13.63
CA ASN A 42 -0.65 -33.56 -14.48
C ASN A 42 -1.13 -32.40 -15.36
N ALA A 43 -0.16 -31.59 -15.77
CA ALA A 43 -0.23 -30.61 -16.85
C ALA A 43 -0.06 -31.27 -18.23
N ALA A 44 -0.68 -30.68 -19.26
CA ALA A 44 -0.23 -30.75 -20.64
C ALA A 44 -0.72 -29.53 -21.44
N GLU A 45 0.17 -29.02 -22.28
CA GLU A 45 0.05 -27.89 -23.21
C GLU A 45 -0.97 -28.13 -24.33
N GLU A 46 -1.43 -27.05 -24.98
CA GLU A 46 -1.37 -26.98 -26.45
C GLU A 46 -1.57 -25.53 -26.96
N GLN A 47 -0.59 -25.07 -27.74
CA GLN A 47 -0.66 -23.90 -28.62
C GLN A 47 -1.45 -24.25 -29.90
N ARG A 48 -2.43 -23.44 -30.30
CA ARG A 48 -2.90 -23.39 -31.70
C ARG A 48 -3.42 -22.01 -32.12
N GLY A 49 -2.94 -21.56 -33.27
CA GLY A 49 -3.81 -21.09 -34.36
C GLY A 49 -4.07 -19.59 -34.48
N SER A 50 -3.21 -18.91 -35.25
CA SER A 50 -3.46 -17.61 -35.88
C SER A 50 -4.69 -17.66 -36.79
N SER A 51 -5.68 -16.79 -36.54
CA SER A 51 -6.76 -16.46 -37.47
C SER A 51 -7.08 -14.97 -37.39
N SER A 52 -7.27 -14.34 -38.54
CA SER A 52 -7.52 -12.89 -38.73
C SER A 52 -8.63 -12.33 -37.81
N PRO A 53 -8.56 -11.04 -37.42
CA PRO A 53 -9.32 -10.50 -36.30
C PRO A 53 -10.80 -10.32 -36.66
N ARG A 54 -11.61 -11.37 -36.48
CA ARG A 54 -13.02 -11.16 -36.11
C ARG A 54 -13.00 -10.23 -34.90
N ARG A 55 -13.75 -9.11 -34.94
CA ARG A 55 -14.04 -8.26 -33.78
C ARG A 55 -14.62 -9.17 -32.67
N GLN A 56 -13.73 -9.76 -31.87
CA GLN A 56 -14.11 -10.55 -30.71
C GLN A 56 -14.90 -9.60 -29.83
N ARG A 57 -16.19 -9.89 -29.66
CA ARG A 57 -17.02 -9.16 -28.69
C ARG A 57 -16.35 -9.34 -27.34
N ARG A 58 -15.70 -8.28 -26.87
CA ARG A 58 -14.98 -8.24 -25.60
C ARG A 58 -15.91 -8.66 -24.49
N ARG A 59 -15.45 -9.57 -23.62
CA ARG A 59 -16.27 -10.01 -22.50
C ARG A 59 -16.29 -8.89 -21.47
N CYS A 60 -17.47 -8.31 -21.26
CA CYS A 60 -17.74 -7.33 -20.21
C CYS A 60 -18.74 -7.94 -19.25
N PRO A 61 -18.32 -8.85 -18.33
CA PRO A 61 -19.19 -9.37 -17.30
C PRO A 61 -19.78 -8.22 -16.47
N LYS A 62 -20.99 -8.46 -15.97
CA LYS A 62 -21.72 -7.53 -15.14
C LYS A 62 -22.38 -8.24 -13.97
N GLY A 63 -22.51 -7.54 -12.85
CA GLY A 63 -23.06 -8.09 -11.62
C GLY A 63 -23.31 -7.02 -10.58
N ARG A 64 -24.00 -7.37 -9.50
CA ARG A 64 -24.26 -6.47 -8.35
C ARG A 64 -23.32 -6.75 -7.19
N GLN A 65 -22.72 -7.95 -7.15
CA GLN A 65 -21.83 -8.36 -6.07
C GLN A 65 -20.41 -8.57 -6.61
N PRO A 66 -19.54 -7.55 -6.58
CA PRO A 66 -18.16 -7.70 -7.03
C PRO A 66 -17.40 -8.65 -6.11
N ASN A 67 -16.62 -9.57 -6.69
CA ASN A 67 -15.68 -10.39 -5.92
C ASN A 67 -14.38 -9.62 -5.72
N ILE A 68 -14.23 -8.96 -4.57
CA ILE A 68 -13.03 -8.19 -4.21
C ILE A 68 -11.78 -9.07 -4.11
N GLU A 69 -11.97 -10.32 -3.66
CA GLU A 69 -10.93 -11.32 -3.49
C GLU A 69 -10.61 -12.09 -4.79
N TRP A 70 -11.12 -11.63 -5.94
CA TRP A 70 -10.85 -12.28 -7.22
C TRP A 70 -9.36 -12.25 -7.53
N ARG A 71 -8.70 -13.42 -7.44
CA ARG A 71 -7.25 -13.61 -7.60
C ARG A 71 -6.39 -12.83 -6.59
N ALA A 72 -6.98 -12.46 -5.45
CA ALA A 72 -6.25 -11.88 -4.34
C ALA A 72 -5.30 -12.92 -3.72
N LEU A 73 -4.22 -12.41 -3.13
CA LEU A 73 -3.34 -13.11 -2.20
C LEU A 73 -3.50 -12.39 -0.86
N GLN A 74 -3.63 -13.12 0.23
CA GLN A 74 -3.69 -12.49 1.55
C GLN A 74 -2.28 -12.16 2.05
N GLN A 75 -2.15 -11.15 2.93
CA GLN A 75 -0.84 -10.74 3.45
C GLN A 75 -0.10 -11.89 4.16
N HIS A 76 -0.80 -12.72 4.93
CA HIS A 76 -0.17 -13.89 5.58
C HIS A 76 0.35 -14.92 4.57
N GLU A 77 -0.30 -15.05 3.40
CA GLU A 77 0.18 -15.91 2.32
C GLU A 77 1.46 -15.31 1.68
N LEU A 78 1.53 -13.98 1.48
CA LEU A 78 2.76 -13.33 1.01
C LEU A 78 3.93 -13.53 1.98
N ARG A 79 3.67 -13.53 3.29
CA ARG A 79 4.66 -13.86 4.34
C ARG A 79 5.16 -15.31 4.28
N GLU A 80 4.57 -16.15 3.43
CA GLU A 80 5.08 -17.48 3.10
C GLU A 80 5.97 -17.54 1.85
N HIS A 81 6.14 -16.43 1.13
CA HIS A 81 7.00 -16.37 -0.04
C HIS A 81 8.49 -16.44 0.36
N PRO A 82 9.33 -17.30 -0.26
CA PRO A 82 10.72 -17.52 0.16
C PRO A 82 11.61 -16.28 0.05
N CYS A 83 11.28 -15.36 -0.85
CA CYS A 83 11.97 -14.07 -1.02
C CYS A 83 11.28 -12.89 -0.32
N PHE A 84 10.35 -13.15 0.61
CA PHE A 84 9.66 -12.11 1.37
C PHE A 84 9.94 -12.27 2.87
N THR A 85 10.64 -11.31 3.45
CA THR A 85 10.88 -11.26 4.89
C THR A 85 9.74 -10.51 5.58
N ALA A 86 8.92 -11.23 6.33
CA ALA A 86 7.88 -10.65 7.17
C ALA A 86 8.47 -9.86 8.36
N LEU A 87 7.73 -8.88 8.87
CA LEU A 87 8.01 -8.32 10.19
C LEU A 87 7.68 -9.35 11.27
N PRO A 88 8.34 -9.32 12.45
CA PRO A 88 7.93 -10.12 13.59
C PRO A 88 6.45 -9.88 13.96
N PRO A 89 5.74 -10.85 14.55
CA PRO A 89 4.43 -10.59 15.15
C PRO A 89 4.55 -9.51 16.24
N VAL A 90 3.52 -8.67 16.39
CA VAL A 90 3.57 -7.49 17.29
C VAL A 90 3.93 -7.85 18.74
N ASP A 91 3.53 -9.03 19.21
CA ASP A 91 3.84 -9.56 20.55
C ASP A 91 5.35 -9.70 20.83
N TYR A 92 6.18 -9.72 19.78
CA TYR A 92 7.63 -9.80 19.88
C TYR A 92 8.31 -8.45 19.62
N VAL A 93 7.58 -7.45 19.11
CA VAL A 93 8.14 -6.15 18.75
C VAL A 93 8.32 -5.30 20.00
N ARG A 94 9.53 -4.78 20.20
CA ARG A 94 9.78 -3.74 21.21
C ARG A 94 9.69 -2.36 20.58
N LEU A 95 8.87 -1.49 21.18
CA LEU A 95 8.78 -0.07 20.83
C LEU A 95 9.60 0.77 21.80
N ALA A 96 10.38 1.68 21.24
CA ALA A 96 11.19 2.66 21.94
C ALA A 96 11.21 3.97 21.10
N GLY A 97 10.04 4.59 20.95
CA GLY A 97 9.87 5.83 20.19
C GLY A 97 9.72 5.68 18.68
N PRO A 98 9.57 6.80 17.95
CA PRO A 98 9.12 6.83 16.54
C PRO A 98 9.97 5.99 15.57
N GLN A 99 11.28 5.88 15.82
CA GLN A 99 12.19 5.11 14.97
C GLN A 99 11.91 3.59 14.98
N THR A 100 11.17 3.12 15.98
CA THR A 100 10.80 1.70 16.12
C THR A 100 9.43 1.36 15.52
N PHE A 101 8.62 2.35 15.13
CA PHE A 101 7.26 2.14 14.60
C PHE A 101 7.26 1.34 13.28
N ARG A 102 8.37 1.37 12.54
CA ARG A 102 8.58 0.60 11.31
C ARG A 102 8.58 -0.92 11.52
N TRP A 103 8.61 -1.39 12.75
CA TRP A 103 8.56 -2.82 13.08
C TRP A 103 7.14 -3.35 13.32
N VAL A 104 6.13 -2.46 13.41
CA VAL A 104 4.73 -2.85 13.60
C VAL A 104 4.11 -3.16 12.24
N ARG A 105 3.52 -4.36 12.11
CA ARG A 105 2.82 -4.79 10.89
C ARG A 105 1.63 -3.89 10.58
N GLN A 106 1.41 -3.60 9.30
CA GLN A 106 0.33 -2.70 8.88
C GLN A 106 -1.08 -3.27 9.06
N ASP A 107 -1.22 -4.59 9.22
CA ASP A 107 -2.50 -5.26 9.52
C ASP A 107 -2.80 -5.36 11.03
N ASP A 108 -1.93 -4.82 11.89
CA ASP A 108 -2.12 -4.77 13.34
C ASP A 108 -2.84 -3.48 13.78
N PRO A 109 -3.81 -3.53 14.71
CA PRO A 109 -4.48 -2.33 15.22
C PRO A 109 -3.53 -1.26 15.78
N LEU A 110 -2.41 -1.66 16.38
CA LEU A 110 -1.40 -0.74 16.90
C LEU A 110 -0.85 0.17 15.80
N TRP A 111 -0.77 -0.31 14.55
CA TRP A 111 -0.26 0.50 13.45
C TRP A 111 -1.14 1.73 13.19
N GLU A 112 -2.47 1.64 13.26
CA GLU A 112 -3.35 2.81 13.12
C GLU A 112 -3.21 3.79 14.30
N GLU A 113 -2.99 3.30 15.52
CA GLU A 113 -2.74 4.15 16.70
C GLU A 113 -1.47 4.98 16.53
N LEU A 114 -0.42 4.38 15.94
CA LEU A 114 0.86 5.06 15.66
C LEU A 114 0.73 6.15 14.58
N HIS A 115 -0.35 6.17 13.78
CA HIS A 115 -0.61 7.21 12.78
C HIS A 115 -1.25 8.47 13.37
N GLU A 116 -1.74 8.41 14.61
CA GLU A 116 -2.40 9.54 15.25
C GLU A 116 -1.45 10.74 15.37
N GLY A 117 -1.89 11.90 14.89
CA GLY A 117 -1.07 13.12 14.87
C GLY A 117 0.12 13.11 13.90
N VAL A 118 0.29 12.07 13.09
CA VAL A 118 1.37 11.97 12.10
C VAL A 118 0.88 12.41 10.72
N LEU A 119 1.64 13.27 10.04
CA LEU A 119 1.48 13.58 8.63
C LEU A 119 1.98 12.42 7.78
N THR A 120 1.03 11.64 7.26
CA THR A 120 1.25 10.57 6.29
C THR A 120 0.58 10.90 4.94
N SER A 121 0.69 9.98 3.98
CA SER A 121 0.03 10.09 2.67
C SER A 121 -1.49 10.35 2.76
N ARG A 122 -2.13 9.91 3.85
CA ARG A 122 -3.55 10.16 4.18
C ARG A 122 -3.89 11.66 4.15
N TRP A 123 -3.03 12.50 4.70
CA TRP A 123 -3.25 13.95 4.86
C TRP A 123 -2.46 14.80 3.88
N LEU A 124 -1.38 14.24 3.32
CA LEU A 124 -0.41 14.96 2.48
C LEU A 124 -1.05 15.75 1.34
N HIS A 125 -2.03 15.17 0.62
CA HIS A 125 -2.70 15.89 -0.48
C HIS A 125 -3.51 17.10 -0.01
N GLY A 126 -4.10 17.03 1.19
CA GLY A 126 -4.85 18.13 1.78
C GLY A 126 -3.91 19.24 2.25
N VAL A 127 -2.85 18.85 2.97
CA VAL A 127 -1.80 19.76 3.45
C VAL A 127 -1.14 20.52 2.30
N LEU A 128 -0.86 19.86 1.19
CA LEU A 128 -0.24 20.46 0.00
C LEU A 128 -1.23 21.19 -0.93
N GLY A 129 -2.54 21.23 -0.62
CA GLY A 129 -3.53 21.91 -1.47
C GLY A 129 -3.78 21.24 -2.84
N LEU A 130 -3.29 20.02 -3.08
CA LEU A 130 -3.31 19.39 -4.41
C LEU A 130 -4.72 19.09 -4.93
N ARG A 131 -5.69 19.01 -4.02
CA ARG A 131 -7.11 18.74 -4.32
C ARG A 131 -7.92 20.02 -4.51
N GLU A 132 -7.35 21.20 -4.29
CA GLU A 132 -8.01 22.47 -4.55
C GLU A 132 -8.18 22.67 -6.06
N PRO A 133 -9.27 23.29 -6.55
CA PRO A 133 -9.62 23.29 -7.97
C PRO A 133 -8.49 23.81 -8.89
N ARG A 134 -7.77 24.86 -8.45
CA ARG A 134 -6.69 25.48 -9.22
C ARG A 134 -5.48 24.55 -9.35
N ALA A 135 -5.02 23.97 -8.24
CA ALA A 135 -3.91 23.02 -8.22
C ALA A 135 -4.27 21.71 -8.93
N ALA A 136 -5.45 21.17 -8.64
CA ALA A 136 -5.96 19.94 -9.25
C ALA A 136 -6.06 20.03 -10.77
N LYS A 137 -6.50 21.18 -11.32
CA LYS A 137 -6.51 21.43 -12.76
C LYS A 137 -5.10 21.37 -13.35
N ARG A 138 -4.12 22.00 -12.70
CA ARG A 138 -2.72 22.02 -13.15
C ARG A 138 -2.07 20.63 -13.12
N LEU A 139 -2.41 19.83 -12.11
CA LEU A 139 -1.97 18.43 -11.98
C LEU A 139 -2.72 17.45 -12.90
N GLY A 140 -3.73 17.91 -13.66
CA GLY A 140 -4.54 17.07 -14.53
C GLY A 140 -5.50 16.13 -13.80
N LEU A 141 -5.90 16.48 -12.57
CA LEU A 141 -6.84 15.67 -11.78
C LEU A 141 -8.27 15.86 -12.26
N SER A 142 -9.04 14.78 -12.24
CA SER A 142 -10.47 14.82 -12.57
C SER A 142 -11.27 15.61 -11.54
N ARG A 143 -12.44 16.16 -11.93
CA ARG A 143 -13.35 16.85 -11.00
C ARG A 143 -13.73 15.99 -9.80
N ALA A 144 -13.82 14.66 -9.96
CA ALA A 144 -14.14 13.74 -8.86
C ALA A 144 -13.04 13.63 -7.79
N MET A 145 -11.82 14.04 -8.10
CA MET A 145 -10.70 14.08 -7.15
C MET A 145 -10.56 15.44 -6.45
N GLN A 146 -11.18 16.48 -6.99
CA GLN A 146 -11.18 17.81 -6.40
C GLN A 146 -11.95 17.79 -5.08
N ASN A 147 -11.39 18.44 -4.08
CA ASN A 147 -12.01 18.62 -2.78
C ASN A 147 -11.46 19.91 -2.16
N PRO A 148 -12.20 21.04 -2.26
CA PRO A 148 -11.78 22.32 -1.69
C PRO A 148 -11.67 22.28 -0.15
N GLU A 149 -12.33 21.34 0.51
CA GLU A 149 -12.31 21.19 1.98
C GLU A 149 -11.15 20.33 2.48
N ALA A 150 -10.34 19.73 1.58
CA ALA A 150 -9.30 18.78 1.97
C ALA A 150 -8.24 19.38 2.92
N MET A 151 -7.84 20.63 2.70
CA MET A 151 -6.91 21.34 3.57
C MET A 151 -7.54 21.65 4.94
N MET A 152 -8.80 22.06 4.95
CA MET A 152 -9.53 22.34 6.19
C MET A 152 -9.75 21.08 7.04
N HIS A 153 -10.03 19.94 6.41
CA HIS A 153 -10.12 18.66 7.10
C HIS A 153 -8.77 18.24 7.71
N ALA A 154 -7.67 18.44 6.98
CA ALA A 154 -6.34 18.19 7.52
C ALA A 154 -6.03 19.13 8.71
N PHE A 155 -6.37 20.42 8.59
CA PHE A 155 -6.19 21.40 9.66
C PHE A 155 -6.96 21.00 10.91
N THR A 156 -8.25 20.67 10.76
CA THR A 156 -9.12 20.24 11.86
C THR A 156 -8.59 18.96 12.51
N TYR A 157 -8.13 18.00 11.72
CA TYR A 157 -7.51 16.78 12.24
C TYR A 157 -6.30 17.11 13.10
N PHE A 158 -5.35 17.90 12.60
CA PHE A 158 -4.12 18.20 13.35
C PHE A 158 -4.33 19.16 14.52
N LEU A 159 -5.34 20.02 14.47
CA LEU A 159 -5.71 20.89 15.59
C LEU A 159 -6.26 20.09 16.78
N HIS A 160 -6.92 18.95 16.51
CA HIS A 160 -7.54 18.10 17.52
C HIS A 160 -6.78 16.80 17.80
N ALA A 161 -5.81 16.44 16.96
CA ALA A 161 -4.96 15.31 17.22
C ALA A 161 -4.23 15.56 18.52
N THR A 162 -4.54 14.76 19.54
CA THR A 162 -3.70 14.69 20.72
C THR A 162 -2.35 14.14 20.25
N PRO A 163 -1.23 14.85 20.46
CA PRO A 163 0.07 14.22 20.27
C PRO A 163 0.06 12.99 21.17
N ASN A 164 0.20 11.79 20.60
CA ASN A 164 0.11 10.55 21.36
C ASN A 164 1.32 10.48 22.33
N VAL A 165 1.12 11.06 23.52
CA VAL A 165 1.96 10.93 24.73
C VAL A 165 1.24 10.03 25.75
N GLY A 166 0.18 9.32 25.34
CA GLY A 166 -0.86 8.88 26.26
C GLY A 166 -1.44 7.49 26.04
N SER A 167 -0.63 6.45 25.84
CA SER A 167 -1.11 5.05 26.04
C SER A 167 -0.03 4.01 26.32
N ALA A 168 1.27 4.35 26.24
CA ALA A 168 2.36 3.53 26.78
C ALA A 168 2.96 4.15 28.05
N GLY A 169 2.19 4.14 29.15
CA GLY A 169 2.70 4.37 30.50
C GLY A 169 2.98 5.83 30.89
N ARG A 170 2.39 6.27 32.00
CA ARG A 170 2.70 7.54 32.68
C ARG A 170 4.20 7.68 32.97
N ALA A 171 4.90 8.46 32.14
CA ALA A 171 6.00 9.34 32.55
C ALA A 171 5.91 10.59 31.66
N GLY A 172 5.87 11.76 32.30
CA GLY A 172 5.35 12.97 31.70
C GLY A 172 6.16 13.53 30.53
N SER A 173 5.43 14.29 29.70
CA SER A 173 5.91 15.47 28.97
C SER A 173 7.03 15.23 27.96
N SER A 174 6.65 15.45 26.69
CA SER A 174 7.46 15.41 25.47
C SER A 174 7.45 14.05 24.78
N LEU A 175 7.50 14.09 23.45
CA LEU A 175 8.20 13.09 22.63
C LEU A 175 9.68 13.04 23.07
N CYS A 176 9.93 12.80 24.36
CA CYS A 176 11.24 12.43 24.85
C CYS A 176 11.52 11.11 24.16
N SER A 177 12.36 11.18 23.14
CA SER A 177 13.04 10.02 22.58
C SER A 177 13.40 9.13 23.76
N ALA A 178 12.94 7.88 23.74
CA ALA A 178 13.59 6.88 24.56
C ALA A 178 15.11 7.08 24.38
N PRO A 179 15.93 7.00 25.43
CA PRO A 179 17.37 7.20 25.29
C PRO A 179 17.86 6.43 24.07
N ASP A 180 18.77 7.01 23.26
CA ASP A 180 19.20 6.39 21.99
C ASP A 180 19.62 4.93 22.16
N LEU A 181 20.13 4.56 23.33
CA LEU A 181 20.46 3.20 23.72
C LEU A 181 19.24 2.25 23.74
N GLU A 182 18.08 2.70 24.21
CA GLU A 182 16.83 1.92 24.21
C GLU A 182 16.28 1.75 22.80
N VAL A 183 16.32 2.82 21.98
CA VAL A 183 15.97 2.75 20.55
C VAL A 183 16.85 1.71 19.87
N GLN A 184 18.17 1.80 20.04
CA GLN A 184 19.15 0.87 19.46
C GLN A 184 18.97 -0.56 19.98
N ALA A 185 18.61 -0.74 21.26
CA ALA A 185 18.34 -2.06 21.83
C ALA A 185 17.08 -2.69 21.22
N ALA A 186 16.01 -1.90 21.08
CA ALA A 186 14.77 -2.33 20.43
C ALA A 186 15.01 -2.68 18.95
N GLU A 187 15.73 -1.82 18.21
CA GLU A 187 16.09 -2.09 16.82
C GLU A 187 16.94 -3.37 16.68
N ARG A 188 17.91 -3.57 17.56
CA ARG A 188 18.74 -4.78 17.58
C ARG A 188 17.90 -6.02 17.85
N LEU A 189 17.02 -5.98 18.84
CA LEU A 189 16.15 -7.11 19.18
C LEU A 189 15.20 -7.46 18.04
N ASN A 190 14.53 -6.47 17.46
CA ASN A 190 13.61 -6.67 16.35
C ASN A 190 14.37 -7.20 15.11
N GLY A 191 15.59 -6.71 14.86
CA GLY A 191 16.47 -7.21 13.81
C GLY A 191 16.93 -8.65 14.02
N ILE A 192 17.23 -9.05 15.26
CA ILE A 192 17.55 -10.45 15.61
C ILE A 192 16.33 -11.35 15.33
N GLN A 193 15.13 -10.91 15.72
CA GLN A 193 13.90 -11.68 15.46
C GLN A 193 13.65 -11.85 13.96
N GLN A 194 13.81 -10.77 13.19
CA GLN A 194 13.66 -10.83 11.73
C GLN A 194 14.72 -11.73 11.08
N ALA A 195 15.97 -11.69 11.54
CA ALA A 195 17.02 -12.59 11.07
C ALA A 195 16.73 -14.05 11.43
N ALA A 196 16.20 -14.31 12.62
CA ALA A 196 15.77 -15.66 13.03
C ALA A 196 14.64 -16.18 12.13
N LEU A 197 13.67 -15.33 11.76
CA LEU A 197 12.63 -15.68 10.80
C LEU A 197 13.20 -16.00 9.42
N ARG A 198 14.17 -15.22 8.93
CA ARG A 198 14.86 -15.51 7.66
C ARG A 198 15.58 -16.86 7.69
N GLU A 199 16.26 -17.16 8.78
CA GLU A 199 16.98 -18.43 8.93
C GLU A 199 16.02 -19.61 9.04
N ASP A 200 14.92 -19.47 9.78
CA ASP A 200 13.86 -20.48 9.83
C ASP A 200 13.26 -20.73 8.44
N ASP A 201 12.97 -19.67 7.69
CA ASP A 201 12.46 -19.76 6.31
C ASP A 201 13.46 -20.43 5.35
N ARG A 202 14.77 -20.24 5.58
CA ARG A 202 15.85 -20.87 4.82
C ARG A 202 15.97 -22.37 5.13
N LEU A 203 15.86 -22.74 6.40
CA LEU A 203 15.97 -24.14 6.87
C LEU A 203 14.71 -24.95 6.61
N ASN A 204 13.55 -24.28 6.68
CA ASN A 204 12.22 -24.83 6.50
C ASN A 204 11.54 -24.14 5.32
N PRO A 205 12.03 -24.34 4.07
CA PRO A 205 11.52 -23.64 2.91
C PRO A 205 10.01 -23.85 2.79
N LYS A 206 9.28 -22.75 2.95
CA LYS A 206 7.82 -22.75 2.87
C LYS A 206 7.39 -23.16 1.47
N ARG A 207 6.25 -23.86 1.40
CA ARG A 207 5.70 -24.30 0.12
C ARG A 207 5.06 -23.12 -0.60
N TRP A 208 5.81 -22.55 -1.55
CA TRP A 208 5.31 -21.51 -2.44
C TRP A 208 4.91 -22.07 -3.81
N PRO A 209 3.72 -21.73 -4.36
CA PRO A 209 2.64 -20.97 -3.73
C PRO A 209 1.87 -21.79 -2.67
N PRO A 210 1.22 -21.15 -1.69
CA PRO A 210 0.48 -21.82 -0.63
C PRO A 210 -0.57 -22.79 -1.20
N THR A 211 -0.70 -23.97 -0.59
CA THR A 211 -1.62 -25.01 -1.08
C THR A 211 -3.07 -24.83 -0.67
N ARG A 212 -3.34 -24.03 0.35
CA ARG A 212 -4.68 -23.82 0.90
C ARG A 212 -5.05 -22.35 0.82
N VAL A 213 -5.98 -22.04 -0.08
CA VAL A 213 -6.76 -20.80 0.02
C VAL A 213 -7.97 -21.15 0.88
N ASP A 214 -8.08 -20.60 2.10
CA ASP A 214 -9.29 -20.79 2.92
C ASP A 214 -10.46 -20.01 2.32
N HIS A 215 -11.17 -20.66 1.39
CA HIS A 215 -12.35 -20.10 0.73
C HIS A 215 -13.54 -19.87 1.67
N ARG A 216 -13.50 -20.39 2.91
CA ARG A 216 -14.59 -20.24 3.87
C ARG A 216 -14.57 -18.85 4.50
N ALA A 217 -13.38 -18.32 4.79
CA ALA A 217 -13.20 -16.93 5.25
C ALA A 217 -13.58 -15.89 4.18
N ILE A 218 -13.36 -16.22 2.90
CA ILE A 218 -13.66 -15.35 1.75
C ILE A 218 -15.18 -15.09 1.64
N ARG A 219 -16.03 -16.13 1.78
CA ARG A 219 -17.49 -15.97 1.60
C ARG A 219 -18.15 -15.07 2.65
N THR A 220 -17.66 -15.08 3.89
CA THR A 220 -18.18 -14.24 4.98
C THR A 220 -17.76 -12.78 4.89
N ARG A 221 -16.66 -12.48 4.18
CA ARG A 221 -16.13 -11.13 4.00
C ARG A 221 -16.63 -10.41 2.73
N THR A 222 -17.35 -11.09 1.83
CA THR A 222 -17.67 -10.57 0.49
C THR A 222 -19.14 -10.23 0.23
N SER A 223 -20.06 -10.48 1.16
CA SER A 223 -21.50 -10.20 0.95
C SER A 223 -21.87 -8.77 1.38
N PHE A 224 -21.89 -7.81 0.45
CA PHE A 224 -22.39 -6.45 0.75
C PHE A 224 -23.24 -5.90 -0.40
N PRO A 225 -24.58 -5.98 -0.31
CA PRO A 225 -25.48 -5.55 -1.39
C PRO A 225 -25.55 -4.03 -1.64
N SER A 226 -24.77 -3.18 -0.96
CA SER A 226 -25.01 -1.72 -0.94
C SER A 226 -23.76 -0.82 -0.89
N ASP A 227 -22.58 -1.32 -1.20
CA ASP A 227 -21.38 -0.46 -1.20
C ASP A 227 -21.34 0.49 -2.39
N SER A 228 -20.96 1.75 -2.15
CA SER A 228 -20.66 2.69 -3.22
C SER A 228 -19.45 2.23 -4.02
N LEU A 229 -19.38 2.61 -5.30
CA LEU A 229 -18.22 2.28 -6.14
C LEU A 229 -16.90 2.75 -5.53
N GLY A 230 -16.90 3.86 -4.78
CA GLY A 230 -15.73 4.33 -4.03
C GLY A 230 -15.25 3.31 -3.00
N LYS A 231 -16.15 2.77 -2.17
CA LYS A 231 -15.81 1.74 -1.17
C LYS A 231 -15.30 0.45 -1.83
N VAL A 232 -15.94 0.02 -2.91
CA VAL A 232 -15.51 -1.12 -3.73
C VAL A 232 -14.07 -0.93 -4.24
N ARG A 233 -13.74 0.28 -4.71
CA ARG A 233 -12.39 0.62 -5.20
C ARG A 233 -11.34 0.57 -4.09
N CYS A 234 -11.63 1.14 -2.92
CA CYS A 234 -10.70 1.11 -1.79
C CYS A 234 -10.42 -0.32 -1.32
N ARG A 235 -11.47 -1.14 -1.13
CA ARG A 235 -11.32 -2.54 -0.70
C ARG A 235 -10.60 -3.39 -1.75
N TRP A 236 -10.89 -3.17 -3.03
CA TRP A 236 -10.13 -3.79 -4.12
C TRP A 236 -8.64 -3.46 -4.03
N GLY A 237 -8.31 -2.20 -3.74
CA GLY A 237 -6.95 -1.73 -3.57
C GLY A 237 -6.17 -2.60 -2.59
N SER A 238 -6.67 -2.67 -1.36
CA SER A 238 -6.05 -3.40 -0.25
C SER A 238 -6.01 -4.91 -0.47
N ALA A 239 -7.09 -5.52 -0.96
CA ALA A 239 -7.14 -6.98 -1.16
C ALA A 239 -6.15 -7.49 -2.22
N GLN A 240 -5.67 -6.63 -3.12
CA GLN A 240 -4.81 -7.01 -4.24
C GLN A 240 -3.34 -6.63 -4.05
N GLU A 241 -3.01 -5.97 -2.94
CA GLU A 241 -1.66 -5.45 -2.64
C GLU A 241 -0.63 -6.57 -2.58
N ALA A 242 -0.87 -7.56 -1.71
CA ALA A 242 0.02 -8.71 -1.56
C ALA A 242 0.21 -9.50 -2.87
N ALA A 243 -0.84 -9.61 -3.70
CA ALA A 243 -0.75 -10.27 -5.00
C ALA A 243 0.15 -9.50 -5.98
N ALA A 244 0.15 -8.17 -5.93
CA ALA A 244 1.03 -7.35 -6.76
C ALA A 244 2.48 -7.43 -6.28
N LEU A 245 2.74 -7.40 -4.97
CA LEU A 245 4.08 -7.58 -4.40
C LEU A 245 4.67 -8.95 -4.77
N ALA A 246 3.90 -10.03 -4.60
CA ALA A 246 4.32 -11.37 -5.04
C ALA A 246 4.65 -11.42 -6.53
N ALA A 247 3.85 -10.77 -7.38
CA ALA A 247 4.11 -10.73 -8.82
C ALA A 247 5.39 -9.96 -9.18
N VAL A 248 5.78 -8.95 -8.39
CA VAL A 248 7.07 -8.26 -8.56
C VAL A 248 8.23 -9.16 -8.17
N LEU A 249 8.16 -9.84 -7.02
CA LEU A 249 9.18 -10.81 -6.58
C LEU A 249 9.40 -11.91 -7.61
N GLU A 250 8.32 -12.48 -8.14
CA GLU A 250 8.39 -13.54 -9.16
C GLU A 250 8.96 -13.05 -10.50
N ALA A 251 8.81 -11.76 -10.81
CA ALA A 251 9.27 -11.17 -12.07
C ALA A 251 10.71 -10.66 -12.04
N ILE A 252 11.32 -10.49 -10.86
CA ILE A 252 12.69 -10.00 -10.69
C ILE A 252 13.51 -11.08 -9.96
N PRO A 253 14.15 -12.02 -10.69
CA PRO A 253 14.93 -13.10 -10.10
C PRO A 253 16.06 -12.58 -9.20
N GLY A 254 16.23 -13.20 -8.03
CA GLY A 254 17.26 -12.83 -7.07
C GLY A 254 16.94 -11.58 -6.23
N SER A 255 15.76 -10.99 -6.43
CA SER A 255 15.28 -9.92 -5.56
C SER A 255 14.66 -10.46 -4.27
N GLU A 256 14.69 -9.63 -3.24
CA GLU A 256 14.07 -9.90 -1.94
C GLU A 256 13.23 -8.70 -1.53
N MET A 257 12.15 -8.93 -0.81
CA MET A 257 11.35 -7.88 -0.19
C MET A 257 11.31 -8.03 1.31
N GLU A 258 11.27 -6.91 2.01
CA GLU A 258 11.09 -6.84 3.46
C GLU A 258 9.81 -6.07 3.75
N GLU A 259 8.95 -6.62 4.61
CA GLU A 259 7.79 -5.92 5.14
C GLU A 259 8.26 -4.75 6.03
N ILE A 260 7.52 -3.63 5.98
CA ILE A 260 7.81 -2.44 6.78
C ILE A 260 6.51 -1.84 7.33
N GLY A 261 6.59 -1.32 8.55
CA GLY A 261 5.53 -0.57 9.21
C GLY A 261 5.61 0.93 8.92
N LEU A 262 5.29 1.76 9.91
CA LEU A 262 5.37 3.21 9.82
C LEU A 262 6.81 3.71 9.99
N ALA A 263 7.44 4.15 8.91
CA ALA A 263 8.73 4.82 8.93
C ALA A 263 8.55 6.30 9.26
N MET A 264 9.26 6.77 10.28
CA MET A 264 9.16 8.15 10.78
C MET A 264 10.35 8.99 10.32
N LEU A 265 10.09 10.23 9.93
CA LEU A 265 11.14 11.19 9.62
C LEU A 265 11.98 11.46 10.88
N ASP A 266 13.30 11.30 10.78
CA ASP A 266 14.25 11.80 11.75
C ASP A 266 14.78 13.17 11.28
N PRO A 267 14.37 14.29 11.92
CA PRO A 267 14.85 15.62 11.55
C PRO A 267 16.39 15.74 11.54
N ALA A 268 17.08 15.02 12.43
CA ALA A 268 18.53 15.05 12.52
C ALA A 268 19.23 14.34 11.34
N ARG A 269 18.49 13.51 10.59
CA ARG A 269 19.00 12.78 9.41
C ARG A 269 18.51 13.37 8.09
N LEU A 270 17.89 14.55 8.12
CA LEU A 270 17.55 15.26 6.88
C LEU A 270 18.83 15.49 6.05
N PRO A 271 18.82 15.19 4.73
CA PRO A 271 19.99 15.37 3.89
C PRO A 271 20.51 16.81 3.89
N GLN A 272 21.80 16.97 3.67
CA GLN A 272 22.44 18.30 3.57
C GLN A 272 21.94 19.12 2.37
N SER A 273 21.43 18.46 1.34
CA SER A 273 20.77 19.05 0.16
C SER A 273 19.44 19.73 0.50
N ILE A 274 18.80 19.36 1.62
CA ILE A 274 17.65 20.08 2.16
C ILE A 274 18.15 21.38 2.81
N SER A 275 17.45 22.49 2.56
CA SER A 275 17.87 23.81 3.06
C SER A 275 18.11 23.79 4.57
N SER A 276 19.13 24.50 5.02
CA SER A 276 19.45 24.59 6.46
C SER A 276 18.27 25.14 7.25
N GLU A 277 17.56 26.14 6.70
CA GLU A 277 16.36 26.70 7.31
C GLU A 277 15.28 25.63 7.59
N LEU A 278 15.03 24.72 6.64
CA LEU A 278 14.04 23.65 6.84
C LEU A 278 14.51 22.60 7.85
N ARG A 279 15.83 22.34 7.92
CA ARG A 279 16.40 21.43 8.93
C ARG A 279 16.26 22.01 10.33
N GLU A 280 16.61 23.28 10.51
CA GLU A 280 16.40 23.97 11.80
C GLU A 280 14.92 24.04 12.16
N ALA A 281 14.04 24.32 11.19
CA ALA A 281 12.60 24.30 11.40
C ALA A 281 12.09 22.92 11.84
N ALA A 282 12.59 21.84 11.22
CA ALA A 282 12.25 20.47 11.60
C ALA A 282 12.68 20.15 13.04
N LEU A 283 13.91 20.51 13.41
CA LEU A 283 14.46 20.34 14.75
C LEU A 283 13.72 21.19 15.80
N GLY A 284 13.27 22.38 15.40
CA GLY A 284 12.51 23.31 16.24
C GLY A 284 11.01 23.00 16.36
N GLY A 285 10.52 21.90 15.75
CA GLY A 285 9.09 21.53 15.81
C GLY A 285 8.17 22.39 14.93
N GLU A 286 8.73 23.14 13.96
CA GLU A 286 7.97 23.89 12.96
C GLU A 286 7.49 23.01 11.79
N LEU A 287 7.70 21.70 11.85
CA LEU A 287 7.07 20.71 10.99
C LEU A 287 6.23 19.76 11.84
N PRO A 288 5.15 19.17 11.29
CA PRO A 288 4.46 18.09 11.96
C PRO A 288 5.40 16.88 12.10
N PRO A 289 5.10 15.94 13.01
CA PRO A 289 5.60 14.58 12.89
C PRO A 289 5.25 14.05 11.50
N ILE A 290 6.24 13.62 10.73
CA ILE A 290 6.07 13.12 9.35
C ILE A 290 6.43 11.64 9.31
N GLY A 291 5.62 10.85 8.63
CA GLY A 291 5.87 9.44 8.44
C GLY A 291 5.28 8.91 7.13
N ALA A 292 5.73 7.73 6.72
CA ALA A 292 5.14 6.98 5.61
C ALA A 292 5.24 5.48 5.88
N SER A 293 4.32 4.73 5.28
CA SER A 293 4.27 3.27 5.37
C SER A 293 4.31 2.72 3.95
N PRO A 294 5.51 2.60 3.33
CA PRO A 294 5.63 1.91 2.04
C PRO A 294 5.05 0.50 2.14
N ASP A 295 4.52 -0.04 1.05
CA ASP A 295 3.94 -1.39 1.06
C ASP A 295 5.00 -2.49 1.27
N ALA A 296 6.24 -2.23 0.83
CA ALA A 296 7.40 -3.07 1.10
C ALA A 296 8.71 -2.30 0.88
N MET A 297 9.83 -2.93 1.28
CA MET A 297 11.19 -2.52 0.92
C MET A 297 11.81 -3.59 0.01
N LEU A 298 12.19 -3.23 -1.22
CA LEU A 298 12.77 -4.13 -2.22
C LEU A 298 14.30 -4.02 -2.23
N ARG A 299 14.95 -5.18 -2.24
CA ARG A 299 16.37 -5.34 -2.56
C ARG A 299 16.47 -6.06 -3.89
N LEU A 300 17.05 -5.41 -4.91
CA LEU A 300 17.10 -5.98 -6.27
C LEU A 300 18.03 -7.19 -6.39
N CYS A 301 19.11 -7.20 -5.62
CA CYS A 301 20.01 -8.35 -5.45
C CYS A 301 20.84 -8.18 -4.17
N GLU A 302 21.49 -9.25 -3.74
CA GLU A 302 22.35 -9.25 -2.55
C GLU A 302 23.37 -8.11 -2.58
N GLY A 303 23.55 -7.43 -1.44
CA GLY A 303 24.47 -6.29 -1.30
C GLY A 303 23.93 -4.94 -1.80
N MET A 304 22.83 -4.90 -2.55
CA MET A 304 22.19 -3.64 -2.93
C MET A 304 21.40 -3.01 -1.78
N PRO A 305 21.24 -1.68 -1.73
CA PRO A 305 20.41 -1.02 -0.72
C PRO A 305 18.93 -1.40 -0.89
N LEU A 306 18.18 -1.29 0.21
CA LEU A 306 16.72 -1.39 0.20
C LEU A 306 16.11 -0.13 -0.42
N GLU A 307 15.02 -0.33 -1.17
CA GLU A 307 14.30 0.71 -1.88
C GLU A 307 12.81 0.56 -1.65
N ALA A 308 12.11 1.67 -1.41
CA ALA A 308 10.68 1.65 -1.13
C ALA A 308 9.89 1.10 -2.33
N VAL A 309 8.81 0.37 -2.05
CA VAL A 309 7.82 -0.12 -3.03
C VAL A 309 6.47 0.44 -2.66
N GLU A 310 5.77 0.98 -3.65
CA GLU A 310 4.43 1.53 -3.49
C GLU A 310 3.49 0.91 -4.53
N VAL A 311 2.46 0.20 -4.08
CA VAL A 311 1.52 -0.53 -4.92
C VAL A 311 0.20 0.24 -5.04
N LYS A 312 -0.18 0.55 -6.27
CA LYS A 312 -1.52 1.06 -6.59
C LYS A 312 -2.29 0.11 -7.49
N ASN A 313 -3.27 -0.55 -6.87
CA ASN A 313 -4.18 -1.48 -7.52
C ASN A 313 -5.38 -0.76 -8.14
N THR A 314 -5.46 -0.77 -9.47
CA THR A 314 -6.61 -0.23 -10.19
C THR A 314 -7.77 -1.20 -10.14
N CYS A 315 -8.86 -0.77 -9.50
CA CYS A 315 -10.10 -1.50 -9.47
C CYS A 315 -10.73 -1.63 -10.88
N PRO A 316 -11.09 -2.85 -11.32
CA PRO A 316 -11.61 -3.09 -12.65
C PRO A 316 -13.08 -2.66 -12.78
N PHE A 317 -13.77 -2.38 -11.67
CA PHE A 317 -15.20 -2.14 -11.65
C PHE A 317 -15.58 -0.70 -12.04
N PHE A 318 -16.62 -0.60 -12.85
CA PHE A 318 -17.25 0.67 -13.24
C PHE A 318 -18.76 0.52 -13.36
N THR A 319 -19.48 1.64 -13.30
CA THR A 319 -20.93 1.75 -13.47
C THR A 319 -21.27 2.46 -14.78
N ARG A 320 -22.46 2.23 -15.32
CA ARG A 320 -23.06 3.07 -16.38
C ARG A 320 -24.35 3.69 -15.85
N SER A 321 -24.63 4.92 -16.27
CA SER A 321 -25.84 5.66 -15.85
C SER A 321 -27.13 4.92 -16.22
N SER A 322 -27.13 4.12 -17.29
CA SER A 322 -28.28 3.35 -17.75
C SER A 322 -28.63 2.13 -16.89
N GLU A 323 -27.74 1.66 -16.02
CA GLU A 323 -27.99 0.50 -15.13
C GLU A 323 -27.48 0.80 -13.71
N PRO A 324 -28.19 1.62 -12.92
CA PRO A 324 -27.81 1.92 -11.54
C PRO A 324 -27.67 0.65 -10.69
N GLY A 325 -26.62 0.58 -9.88
CA GLY A 325 -26.33 -0.57 -9.00
C GLY A 325 -25.77 -1.80 -9.71
N VAL A 326 -25.54 -1.75 -11.03
CA VAL A 326 -24.86 -2.83 -11.77
C VAL A 326 -23.42 -2.40 -12.08
N LEU A 327 -22.49 -3.21 -11.59
CA LEU A 327 -21.06 -3.08 -11.86
C LEU A 327 -20.68 -3.88 -13.10
N ARG A 328 -19.66 -3.40 -13.80
CA ARG A 328 -19.08 -3.98 -15.00
C ARG A 328 -17.57 -3.99 -14.88
N ALA A 329 -16.93 -4.91 -15.60
CA ALA A 329 -15.48 -4.97 -15.69
C ALA A 329 -15.06 -5.56 -17.04
N TYR A 330 -13.89 -5.19 -17.53
CA TYR A 330 -13.26 -5.86 -18.66
C TYR A 330 -12.25 -6.90 -18.14
N VAL A 331 -12.43 -8.15 -18.56
CA VAL A 331 -11.59 -9.28 -18.12
C VAL A 331 -10.42 -9.51 -19.06
N ASP A 332 -10.57 -9.09 -20.31
CA ASP A 332 -9.58 -9.27 -21.37
C ASP A 332 -8.63 -8.08 -21.45
N TYR A 333 -7.39 -8.34 -21.90
CA TYR A 333 -6.42 -7.28 -22.16
C TYR A 333 -6.94 -6.29 -23.21
N ILE A 334 -6.85 -4.99 -22.91
CA ILE A 334 -7.22 -3.92 -23.84
C ILE A 334 -5.93 -3.45 -24.52
N SER A 335 -5.72 -3.91 -25.76
CA SER A 335 -4.60 -3.47 -26.60
C SER A 335 -4.55 -1.95 -26.76
N ALA A 336 -3.35 -1.40 -26.93
CA ALA A 336 -3.12 0.04 -27.08
C ALA A 336 -4.01 0.64 -28.18
N ASP A 337 -4.07 0.00 -29.35
CA ASP A 337 -4.89 0.43 -30.50
C ASP A 337 -6.38 0.52 -30.18
N ALA A 338 -6.84 -0.29 -29.23
CA ALA A 338 -8.25 -0.32 -28.86
C ALA A 338 -8.59 0.59 -27.68
N ARG A 339 -7.60 1.20 -27.01
CA ARG A 339 -7.82 2.16 -25.92
C ARG A 339 -8.62 3.36 -26.41
N GLY A 340 -8.42 3.79 -27.66
CA GLY A 340 -9.18 4.89 -28.28
C GLY A 340 -10.67 4.58 -28.52
N THR A 341 -11.08 3.31 -28.41
CA THR A 341 -12.48 2.88 -28.62
C THR A 341 -13.26 2.67 -27.32
N ILE A 342 -12.60 2.75 -26.17
CA ILE A 342 -13.20 2.54 -24.85
C ILE A 342 -13.08 3.83 -24.05
N PRO A 343 -14.16 4.30 -23.41
CA PRO A 343 -14.05 5.46 -22.53
C PRO A 343 -12.97 5.23 -21.46
N MET A 344 -12.13 6.23 -21.22
CA MET A 344 -11.00 6.13 -20.29
C MET A 344 -11.42 5.66 -18.88
N HIS A 345 -12.64 5.95 -18.43
CA HIS A 345 -13.14 5.51 -17.12
C HIS A 345 -13.57 4.02 -17.08
N GLU A 346 -13.70 3.38 -18.24
CA GLU A 346 -13.96 1.94 -18.36
C GLU A 346 -12.66 1.17 -18.67
N TRP A 347 -11.68 1.83 -19.30
CA TRP A 347 -10.33 1.29 -19.46
C TRP A 347 -9.52 1.43 -18.17
N ARG A 348 -9.16 0.30 -17.57
CA ARG A 348 -8.45 0.22 -16.28
C ARG A 348 -7.15 -0.57 -16.43
N GLY A 349 -6.25 -0.06 -17.27
CA GLY A 349 -4.89 -0.61 -17.46
C GLY A 349 -3.90 -0.07 -16.42
N PRO A 350 -2.72 -0.72 -16.26
CA PRO A 350 -1.68 -0.21 -15.39
C PRO A 350 -1.19 1.14 -15.93
N ALA A 351 -0.81 2.04 -15.02
CA ALA A 351 -0.33 3.36 -15.38
C ALA A 351 0.99 3.26 -16.18
N GLU A 352 1.13 4.10 -17.21
CA GLU A 352 2.36 4.17 -18.04
C GLU A 352 3.39 5.16 -17.46
N ALA A 353 2.97 6.00 -16.52
CA ALA A 353 3.74 6.99 -15.79
C ALA A 353 3.13 7.15 -14.40
N ILE A 354 3.87 7.69 -13.43
CA ILE A 354 3.36 7.89 -12.06
C ILE A 354 2.37 9.06 -12.11
N PRO A 355 1.09 8.88 -11.76
CA PRO A 355 0.14 9.99 -11.71
C PRO A 355 0.65 11.08 -10.78
N ALA A 356 0.59 12.34 -11.22
CA ALA A 356 1.23 13.46 -10.53
C ALA A 356 0.86 13.57 -9.04
N HIS A 357 -0.39 13.26 -8.66
CA HIS A 357 -0.81 13.29 -7.26
C HIS A 357 -0.12 12.26 -6.36
N TYR A 358 0.44 11.16 -6.89
CA TYR A 358 1.21 10.20 -6.08
C TYR A 358 2.68 10.59 -5.91
N VAL A 359 3.20 11.52 -6.71
CA VAL A 359 4.61 11.94 -6.64
C VAL A 359 5.02 12.45 -5.25
N PRO A 360 4.23 13.31 -4.56
CA PRO A 360 4.56 13.72 -3.19
C PRO A 360 4.66 12.56 -2.22
N GLN A 361 3.73 11.59 -2.31
CA GLN A 361 3.74 10.39 -1.46
C GLN A 361 5.02 9.58 -1.70
N VAL A 362 5.32 9.28 -2.96
CA VAL A 362 6.49 8.49 -3.37
C VAL A 362 7.81 9.14 -2.94
N GLN A 363 7.91 10.47 -3.08
CA GLN A 363 9.08 11.23 -2.62
C GLN A 363 9.18 11.23 -1.10
N LEU A 364 8.06 11.39 -0.38
CA LEU A 364 8.03 11.36 1.08
C LEU A 364 8.47 10.00 1.64
N GLU A 365 8.05 8.89 1.02
CA GLU A 365 8.51 7.55 1.39
C GLU A 365 10.04 7.42 1.26
N MET A 366 10.62 7.93 0.17
CA MET A 366 12.08 7.96 0.00
C MET A 366 12.77 8.85 1.04
N LEU A 367 12.15 9.96 1.44
CA LEU A 367 12.65 10.83 2.49
C LEU A 367 12.73 10.10 3.83
N VAL A 368 11.63 9.49 4.30
CA VAL A 368 11.56 8.87 5.64
C VAL A 368 12.29 7.53 5.74
N THR A 369 12.41 6.79 4.62
CA THR A 369 13.15 5.52 4.60
C THR A 369 14.64 5.69 4.28
N GLY A 370 15.05 6.86 3.79
CA GLY A 370 16.40 7.07 3.26
C GLY A 370 16.64 6.41 1.89
N SER A 371 15.60 5.86 1.25
CA SER A 371 15.72 5.22 -0.07
C SER A 371 16.12 6.25 -1.15
N ARG A 372 16.91 5.81 -2.14
CA ARG A 372 17.27 6.63 -3.31
C ARG A 372 16.28 6.50 -4.47
N ARG A 373 15.54 5.41 -4.48
CA ARG A 373 14.55 5.08 -5.50
C ARG A 373 13.29 4.53 -4.82
N ASN A 374 12.18 4.67 -5.53
CA ASN A 374 10.93 4.02 -5.21
C ASN A 374 10.41 3.26 -6.44
N HIS A 375 9.93 2.05 -6.21
CA HIS A 375 9.31 1.18 -7.20
C HIS A 375 7.79 1.31 -7.08
N PHE A 376 7.22 2.22 -7.86
CA PHE A 376 5.78 2.41 -7.94
C PHE A 376 5.16 1.34 -8.85
N VAL A 377 4.41 0.43 -8.26
CA VAL A 377 3.76 -0.70 -8.91
C VAL A 377 2.33 -0.33 -9.23
N SER A 378 2.03 -0.03 -10.49
CA SER A 378 0.65 0.14 -10.93
C SER A 378 0.10 -1.20 -11.40
N ALA A 379 -0.77 -1.82 -10.61
CA ALA A 379 -1.28 -3.16 -10.87
C ALA A 379 -2.77 -3.16 -11.23
N THR A 380 -3.18 -4.16 -12.00
CA THR A 380 -4.57 -4.34 -12.45
C THR A 380 -5.00 -5.80 -12.42
N ALA A 381 -6.31 -5.99 -12.35
CA ALA A 381 -6.93 -7.31 -12.30
C ALA A 381 -6.74 -8.12 -13.60
N SER A 382 -6.75 -7.45 -14.76
CA SER A 382 -6.83 -8.08 -16.08
C SER A 382 -5.64 -7.80 -17.01
N GLN A 383 -4.93 -6.69 -16.83
CA GLN A 383 -3.90 -6.24 -17.79
C GLN A 383 -2.47 -6.36 -17.28
N GLY A 384 -2.28 -6.84 -16.06
CA GLY A 384 -0.94 -6.89 -15.48
C GLY A 384 -0.60 -5.67 -14.64
N LEU A 385 0.69 -5.40 -14.51
CA LEU A 385 1.32 -4.36 -13.71
C LEU A 385 2.48 -3.79 -14.51
N ASN A 386 2.70 -2.51 -14.25
CA ASN A 386 3.93 -1.83 -14.61
C ASN A 386 4.65 -1.51 -13.31
N VAL A 387 5.95 -1.77 -13.26
CA VAL A 387 6.83 -1.20 -12.24
C VAL A 387 7.43 0.07 -12.83
N LEU A 388 7.22 1.17 -12.13
CA LEU A 388 7.72 2.50 -12.48
C LEU A 388 8.74 2.92 -11.43
N VAL A 389 9.95 3.27 -11.85
CA VAL A 389 11.04 3.64 -10.95
C VAL A 389 11.18 5.16 -10.93
N MET A 390 11.00 5.74 -9.75
CA MET A 390 11.23 7.15 -9.48
C MET A 390 12.51 7.32 -8.67
N HIS A 391 13.33 8.31 -9.04
CA HIS A 391 14.48 8.73 -8.25
C HIS A 391 14.09 9.79 -7.23
N ARG A 392 14.74 9.75 -6.07
CA ARG A 392 14.64 10.77 -5.05
C ARG A 392 15.13 12.12 -5.59
N ASP A 393 14.36 13.17 -5.33
CA ASP A 393 14.68 14.54 -5.68
C ASP A 393 14.62 15.42 -4.42
N ASP A 394 15.79 15.75 -3.87
CA ASP A 394 15.88 16.54 -2.65
C ASP A 394 15.49 18.01 -2.86
N ALA A 395 15.61 18.54 -4.07
CA ALA A 395 15.14 19.89 -4.38
C ALA A 395 13.60 19.92 -4.34
N TYR A 396 12.96 18.91 -4.93
CA TYR A 396 11.52 18.73 -4.82
C TYR A 396 11.06 18.51 -3.37
N LEU A 397 11.77 17.70 -2.60
CA LEU A 397 11.48 17.46 -1.19
C LEU A 397 11.62 18.73 -0.34
N SER A 398 12.58 19.60 -0.66
CA SER A 398 12.71 20.91 0.00
C SER A 398 11.47 21.77 -0.24
N GLU A 399 10.97 21.83 -1.47
CA GLU A 399 9.73 22.55 -1.79
C GLU A 399 8.50 21.91 -1.14
N LEU A 400 8.41 20.57 -1.11
CA LEU A 400 7.35 19.85 -0.42
C LEU A 400 7.31 20.22 1.07
N LEU A 401 8.47 20.18 1.75
CA LEU A 401 8.58 20.51 3.17
C LEU A 401 8.30 22.00 3.44
N HIS A 402 8.64 22.90 2.51
CA HIS A 402 8.28 24.32 2.59
C HIS A 402 6.75 24.50 2.69
N PHE A 403 5.99 23.90 1.79
CA PHE A 403 4.52 24.02 1.81
C PHE A 403 3.89 23.28 3.00
N VAL A 404 4.48 22.16 3.44
CA VAL A 404 4.08 21.50 4.69
C VAL A 404 4.28 22.43 5.89
N ARG A 405 5.43 23.11 6.00
CA ARG A 405 5.72 24.08 7.07
C ARG A 405 4.76 25.26 7.05
N ALA A 406 4.47 25.80 5.87
CA ALA A 406 3.52 26.90 5.70
C ALA A 406 2.13 26.53 6.24
N PHE A 407 1.64 25.33 5.90
CA PHE A 407 0.41 24.79 6.48
C PHE A 407 0.55 24.56 7.98
N TRP A 408 1.63 23.96 8.47
CA TRP A 408 1.79 23.62 9.88
C TRP A 408 1.79 24.85 10.80
N ARG A 409 2.31 25.99 10.33
CA ARG A 409 2.21 27.26 11.04
C ARG A 409 0.76 27.70 11.29
N THR A 410 -0.17 27.34 10.42
CA THR A 410 -1.60 27.58 10.65
C THR A 410 -2.12 26.75 11.81
N VAL A 411 -1.74 25.47 11.87
CA VAL A 411 -2.08 24.56 12.97
C VAL A 411 -1.51 25.06 14.29
N LEU A 412 -0.22 25.40 14.32
CA LEU A 412 0.46 25.92 15.52
C LEU A 412 -0.15 27.23 16.03
N SER A 413 -0.60 28.11 15.14
CA SER A 413 -1.24 29.38 15.50
C SER A 413 -2.75 29.24 15.79
N GLY A 414 -3.34 28.08 15.56
CA GLY A 414 -4.80 27.88 15.62
C GLY A 414 -5.57 28.71 14.59
N THR A 415 -4.90 29.30 13.60
CA THR A 415 -5.53 30.14 12.58
C THR A 415 -5.92 29.25 11.42
N CYS A 416 -7.20 29.27 11.02
CA CYS A 416 -7.65 28.48 9.87
C CYS A 416 -6.88 28.85 8.59
N PRO A 417 -6.44 27.86 7.78
CA PRO A 417 -5.82 28.15 6.50
C PRO A 417 -6.84 28.80 5.55
N PRO A 418 -6.46 29.87 4.83
CA PRO A 418 -7.33 30.44 3.81
C PRO A 418 -7.46 29.48 2.61
N PRO A 419 -8.54 29.57 1.82
CA PRO A 419 -8.65 28.84 0.55
C PRO A 419 -7.48 29.17 -0.37
N ASP A 420 -6.98 28.18 -1.11
CA ASP A 420 -5.86 28.32 -2.03
C ASP A 420 -4.60 28.91 -1.33
N MET A 421 -4.39 28.58 -0.05
CA MET A 421 -3.33 29.15 0.82
C MET A 421 -1.96 29.25 0.13
N HIS A 422 -1.52 28.17 -0.51
CA HIS A 422 -0.18 28.11 -1.11
C HIS A 422 -0.02 29.01 -2.33
N TRP A 423 -1.12 29.50 -2.91
CA TRP A 423 -1.09 30.47 -4.00
C TRP A 423 -0.72 31.89 -3.56
N ALA A 424 -0.55 32.15 -2.26
CA ALA A 424 0.13 33.36 -1.78
C ALA A 424 1.57 33.47 -2.35
N GLU A 425 2.23 32.34 -2.60
CA GLU A 425 3.51 32.23 -3.31
C GLU A 425 3.29 31.69 -4.74
N GLU A 426 2.43 32.36 -5.52
CA GLU A 426 1.91 31.87 -6.81
C GLU A 426 2.97 31.25 -7.74
N GLN A 427 4.08 31.95 -7.99
CA GLN A 427 5.12 31.47 -8.90
C GLN A 427 5.84 30.22 -8.36
N ARG A 428 6.08 30.17 -7.06
CA ARG A 428 6.77 29.06 -6.40
C ARG A 428 5.89 27.82 -6.37
N PHE A 429 4.64 27.97 -5.94
CA PHE A 429 3.69 26.86 -5.89
C PHE A 429 3.35 26.34 -7.29
N ALA A 430 3.20 27.22 -8.29
CA ALA A 430 3.06 26.80 -9.68
C ALA A 430 4.24 25.95 -10.17
N SER A 431 5.48 26.36 -9.84
CA SER A 431 6.70 25.63 -10.20
C SER A 431 6.80 24.28 -9.48
N PHE A 432 6.37 24.19 -8.22
CA PHE A 432 6.27 22.94 -7.47
C PHE A 432 5.28 21.96 -8.13
N LEU A 433 4.11 22.44 -8.56
CA LEU A 433 3.12 21.63 -9.26
C LEU A 433 3.62 21.17 -10.64
N ASP A 434 4.33 22.02 -11.38
CA ASP A 434 4.95 21.64 -12.66
C ASP A 434 6.03 20.58 -12.48
N SER A 435 6.87 20.74 -11.46
CA SER A 435 7.89 19.76 -11.08
C SER A 435 7.27 18.42 -10.68
N THR A 436 6.14 18.47 -9.96
CA THR A 436 5.35 17.28 -9.62
C THR A 436 4.91 16.51 -10.87
N VAL A 437 4.40 17.22 -11.89
CA VAL A 437 4.00 16.60 -13.18
C VAL A 437 5.23 16.08 -13.95
N ALA A 438 6.33 16.83 -13.96
CA ALA A 438 7.55 16.45 -14.66
C ALA A 438 8.17 15.17 -14.08
N LEU A 439 8.29 15.08 -12.75
CA LEU A 439 8.79 13.89 -12.04
C LEU A 439 7.91 12.67 -12.28
N GLY A 440 6.58 12.84 -12.28
CA GLY A 440 5.67 11.73 -12.59
C GLY A 440 5.88 11.15 -13.99
N LYS A 441 6.19 12.02 -14.96
CA LYS A 441 6.47 11.65 -16.36
C LYS A 441 7.88 11.13 -16.60
N SER A 442 8.86 11.51 -15.78
CA SER A 442 10.26 11.08 -15.93
C SER A 442 10.53 9.71 -15.31
N ALA A 443 9.60 9.17 -14.51
CA ALA A 443 9.69 7.82 -13.96
C ALA A 443 9.88 6.79 -15.07
N GLN A 444 10.88 5.92 -14.90
CA GLN A 444 11.22 4.90 -15.88
C GLN A 444 10.31 3.69 -15.72
N LYS A 445 9.91 3.05 -16.81
CA LYS A 445 9.14 1.79 -16.78
C LYS A 445 10.03 0.61 -17.18
N PRO A 446 10.87 0.07 -16.29
CA PRO A 446 11.77 -1.04 -16.63
C PRO A 446 11.04 -2.37 -16.80
N LEU A 447 9.87 -2.55 -16.19
CA LEU A 447 9.20 -3.84 -16.12
C LEU A 447 7.70 -3.73 -16.38
N HIS A 448 7.22 -4.59 -17.27
CA HIS A 448 5.81 -4.94 -17.39
C HIS A 448 5.67 -6.45 -17.14
N VAL A 449 4.73 -6.82 -16.29
CA VAL A 449 4.38 -8.23 -16.08
C VAL A 449 2.96 -8.43 -16.62
N SER A 450 2.74 -9.38 -17.52
CA SER A 450 1.39 -9.61 -18.10
C SER A 450 0.60 -10.62 -17.27
N ARG A 451 -0.68 -10.34 -16.98
CA ARG A 451 -1.56 -11.34 -16.32
C ARG A 451 -1.76 -12.57 -17.24
N PRO A 452 -2.04 -13.75 -16.68
CA PRO A 452 -2.19 -14.06 -15.26
C PRO A 452 -0.86 -14.41 -14.56
N TRP A 453 -0.56 -13.79 -13.42
CA TRP A 453 0.61 -14.11 -12.58
C TRP A 453 0.31 -15.21 -11.55
N ARG A 454 -0.21 -16.35 -12.02
CA ARG A 454 -0.61 -17.57 -11.26
C ARG A 454 -2.06 -17.73 -10.80
N ARG A 455 -2.35 -19.04 -10.59
CA ARG A 455 -3.56 -19.84 -10.37
C ARG A 455 -4.77 -19.54 -11.25
N GLU A 456 -5.20 -20.57 -11.98
CA GLU A 456 -6.62 -20.86 -12.13
C GLU A 456 -7.21 -20.91 -10.72
N ALA A 457 -7.76 -19.79 -10.27
CA ALA A 457 -8.41 -19.70 -8.99
C ALA A 457 -9.43 -20.85 -8.88
N SER A 458 -9.59 -21.45 -7.69
CA SER A 458 -10.60 -22.49 -7.48
C SER A 458 -11.96 -22.02 -8.04
N ALA A 459 -12.86 -22.95 -8.38
CA ALA A 459 -14.10 -22.64 -9.09
C ALA A 459 -14.98 -21.52 -8.47
N ALA A 460 -14.78 -21.18 -7.18
CA ALA A 460 -15.41 -20.04 -6.51
C ALA A 460 -14.59 -18.74 -6.57
N ALA A 461 -13.26 -18.81 -6.47
CA ALA A 461 -12.36 -17.67 -6.64
C ALA A 461 -12.11 -17.32 -8.12
N SER A 462 -12.64 -18.11 -9.07
CA SER A 462 -12.56 -17.87 -10.51
C SER A 462 -13.55 -16.82 -11.03
N ARG A 463 -14.63 -16.52 -10.28
CA ARG A 463 -15.66 -15.58 -10.72
C ARG A 463 -15.39 -14.16 -10.25
N LEU A 464 -15.46 -13.21 -11.19
CA LEU A 464 -15.32 -11.78 -10.93
C LEU A 464 -16.53 -11.16 -10.21
N PHE A 465 -17.68 -11.81 -10.33
CA PHE A 465 -18.93 -11.45 -9.63
C PHE A 465 -19.46 -12.66 -8.85
N LEU A 466 -19.95 -12.42 -7.64
CA LEU A 466 -20.53 -13.43 -6.75
C LEU A 466 -22.02 -13.64 -6.97
N ASP A 467 -22.64 -12.87 -7.87
CA ASP A 467 -24.03 -13.05 -8.24
C ASP A 467 -24.28 -14.53 -8.63
N PRO A 468 -25.39 -15.12 -8.15
CA PRO A 468 -25.76 -16.46 -8.59
C PRO A 468 -25.86 -16.43 -10.13
N PRO A 469 -25.41 -17.50 -10.82
CA PRO A 469 -25.56 -17.56 -12.27
C PRO A 469 -27.04 -17.31 -12.56
N SER A 470 -27.33 -16.27 -13.34
CA SER A 470 -28.70 -15.94 -13.69
C SER A 470 -29.33 -17.23 -14.18
N ARG A 471 -30.41 -17.69 -13.52
CA ARG A 471 -31.20 -18.79 -14.06
C ARG A 471 -31.55 -18.34 -15.46
N VAL A 472 -30.87 -18.89 -16.46
CA VAL A 472 -31.18 -18.64 -17.85
C VAL A 472 -32.66 -18.96 -17.92
N SER A 473 -33.48 -17.93 -18.08
CA SER A 473 -34.90 -18.11 -18.33
C SER A 473 -34.93 -18.96 -19.57
N THR A 474 -35.14 -20.26 -19.38
CA THR A 474 -35.47 -21.18 -20.45
C THR A 474 -36.82 -20.68 -20.91
N ARG A 475 -36.82 -19.70 -21.83
CA ARG A 475 -38.02 -19.37 -22.58
C ARG A 475 -38.53 -20.71 -23.08
N PRO A 476 -39.77 -21.11 -22.73
CA PRO A 476 -40.32 -22.36 -23.22
C PRO A 476 -40.17 -22.30 -24.74
N ARG A 477 -39.49 -23.31 -25.32
CA ARG A 477 -39.45 -23.47 -26.77
C ARG A 477 -40.92 -23.41 -27.24
N PRO A 478 -41.27 -22.56 -28.22
CA PRO A 478 -42.61 -22.58 -28.77
C PRO A 478 -42.90 -24.02 -29.19
N ARG A 479 -43.95 -24.61 -28.60
CA ARG A 479 -44.46 -25.91 -29.04
C ARG A 479 -44.80 -25.74 -30.52
N ALA A 480 -44.09 -26.45 -31.39
CA ALA A 480 -44.51 -26.61 -32.76
C ALA A 480 -45.89 -27.28 -32.72
N SER A 481 -46.92 -26.54 -33.11
CA SER A 481 -48.25 -27.09 -33.40
C SER A 481 -48.11 -28.04 -34.59
N ARG A 482 -48.51 -29.30 -34.39
CA ARG A 482 -48.74 -30.27 -35.46
C ARG A 482 -50.05 -29.99 -36.16
#